data_AF-A0A2T0M288-F1
#
_entry.id   AF-A0A2T0M288-F1
#
_cell.length_a   1.000
_cell.length_b   1.000
_cell.length_c   1.000
_cell.angle_alpha   90.00
_cell.angle_beta   90.00
_cell.angle_gamma   90.00
#
_symmetry.space_group_name_H-M   'P 1'
#
loop_
_entity.id
_entity.type
_entity.pdbx_description
1 polymer ?
#
loop_
_entity_poly.entity_id
_entity_poly.type
_entity_poly.pdbx_seq_one_letter_code
_entity_poly.pdbx_strand_id
1 'polypeptide(L)'
;MARDLAAGAERRPHWPDVRLAVMADLLRAKFLQHPDLAEVLLATGDGRIHYRFANSPFWDTRDSARRNWIGRLLELVRAELVAERVGFQL
;
A
#
# COMPACT_ATOMS: atom_id res chain seq x y z
N MET A 1 -0.57 6.68 20.88
CA MET A 1 0.04 5.49 21.52
C MET A 1 0.84 4.62 20.54
N ALA A 2 0.24 3.87 19.60
CA ALA A 2 1.02 2.99 18.73
C ALA A 2 2.07 3.72 17.86
N ARG A 3 1.71 4.88 17.30
CA ARG A 3 2.64 5.71 16.50
C ARG A 3 3.81 6.24 17.33
N ASP A 4 3.53 6.68 18.56
CA ASP A 4 4.51 7.33 19.42
C ASP A 4 5.51 6.31 19.98
N LEU A 5 5.03 5.10 20.30
CA LEU A 5 5.89 3.96 20.67
C LEU A 5 6.82 3.55 19.51
N ALA A 6 6.30 3.48 18.28
CA ALA A 6 7.12 3.17 17.11
C ALA A 6 8.15 4.26 16.78
N ALA A 7 7.86 5.53 17.08
CA ALA A 7 8.78 6.64 16.85
C ALA A 7 9.99 6.60 17.80
N GLY A 8 9.82 6.09 19.03
CA GLY A 8 10.89 5.92 20.01
C GLY A 8 11.65 4.59 19.90
N ALA A 9 11.22 3.67 19.03
CA ALA A 9 11.84 2.37 18.87
C ALA A 9 13.13 2.42 18.04
N GLU A 10 14.06 1.51 18.33
CA GLU A 10 15.27 1.35 17.53
C GLU A 10 14.91 0.93 16.10
N ARG A 11 15.59 1.54 15.11
CA ARG A 11 15.36 1.22 13.71
C ARG A 11 15.87 -0.18 13.40
N ARG A 12 14.97 -1.05 12.93
CA ARG A 12 15.35 -2.38 12.47
C ARG A 12 16.42 -2.27 11.36
N PRO A 13 17.53 -3.03 11.45
CA PRO A 13 18.50 -3.13 10.36
C PRO A 13 17.82 -3.48 9.03
N HIS A 14 18.31 -2.93 7.93
CA HIS A 14 17.78 -3.15 6.57
C HIS A 14 16.32 -2.73 6.34
N TRP A 15 15.72 -1.95 7.26
CA TRP A 15 14.37 -1.44 7.08
C TRP A 15 14.13 -0.74 5.72
N PRO A 16 15.03 0.13 5.22
CA PRO A 16 14.85 0.75 3.92
C PRO A 16 14.70 -0.23 2.75
N ASP A 17 15.32 -1.41 2.88
CA ASP A 17 15.36 -2.47 1.87
C ASP A 17 14.08 -3.31 1.90
N VAL A 18 13.52 -3.58 3.09
CA VAL A 18 12.36 -4.47 3.26
C VAL A 18 11.01 -3.75 3.39
N ARG A 19 10.99 -2.43 3.64
CA ARG A 19 9.76 -1.68 3.93
C ARG A 19 8.66 -1.80 2.87
N LEU A 20 9.03 -1.96 1.59
CA LEU A 20 8.06 -2.10 0.51
C LEU A 20 7.38 -3.47 0.55
N ALA A 21 8.14 -4.54 0.77
CA ALA A 21 7.60 -5.89 0.92
C ALA A 21 6.65 -5.95 2.12
N VAL A 22 7.09 -5.43 3.27
CA VAL A 22 6.27 -5.37 4.49
C VAL A 22 4.97 -4.60 4.25
N MET A 23 5.02 -3.45 3.57
CA MET A 23 3.81 -2.68 3.27
C MET A 23 2.89 -3.38 2.27
N ALA A 24 3.44 -4.06 1.26
CA ALA A 24 2.66 -4.86 0.33
C ALA A 24 1.88 -5.96 1.06
N ASP A 25 2.56 -6.71 1.95
CA ASP A 25 1.94 -7.78 2.72
C ASP A 25 0.83 -7.27 3.66
N LEU A 26 1.05 -6.11 4.29
CA LEU A 26 0.02 -5.47 5.12
C LEU A 26 -1.20 -5.04 4.30
N LEU A 27 -1.01 -4.51 3.10
CA LEU A 27 -2.12 -4.11 2.23
C LEU A 27 -2.90 -5.34 1.73
N ARG A 28 -2.20 -6.41 1.30
CA ARG A 28 -2.84 -7.68 0.94
C ARG A 28 -3.68 -8.22 2.11
N ALA A 29 -3.08 -8.31 3.29
CA ALA A 29 -3.77 -8.77 4.49
C ALA A 29 -5.00 -7.89 4.81
N LYS A 30 -4.88 -6.56 4.68
CA LYS A 30 -5.99 -5.63 4.89
C LYS A 30 -7.18 -5.92 3.98
N PHE A 31 -6.96 -6.05 2.68
CA PHE A 31 -8.06 -6.26 1.74
C PHE A 31 -8.61 -7.69 1.77
N LEU A 32 -7.77 -8.67 2.14
CA LEU A 32 -8.24 -10.02 2.43
C LEU A 32 -9.16 -10.06 3.67
N GLN A 33 -8.81 -9.33 4.72
CA GLN A 33 -9.59 -9.28 5.96
C GLN A 33 -10.85 -8.41 5.85
N HIS A 34 -10.91 -7.49 4.90
CA HIS A 34 -11.99 -6.52 4.74
C HIS A 34 -12.50 -6.49 3.28
N PRO A 35 -13.39 -7.42 2.90
CA PRO A 35 -13.91 -7.51 1.53
C PRO A 35 -14.64 -6.24 1.06
N ASP A 36 -15.29 -5.52 1.97
CA ASP A 36 -15.92 -4.23 1.70
C ASP A 36 -14.90 -3.18 1.22
N LEU A 37 -13.72 -3.14 1.85
CA LEU A 37 -12.64 -2.26 1.40
C LEU A 37 -12.04 -2.73 0.07
N ALA A 38 -12.03 -4.03 -0.19
CA ALA A 38 -11.56 -4.59 -1.46
C ALA A 38 -12.47 -4.16 -2.61
N GLU A 39 -13.79 -4.16 -2.43
CA GLU A 39 -14.73 -3.61 -3.42
C GLU A 39 -14.49 -2.12 -3.67
N VAL A 40 -14.24 -1.33 -2.62
CA VAL A 40 -13.91 0.10 -2.76
C VAL A 40 -12.63 0.29 -3.58
N LEU A 41 -11.60 -0.53 -3.33
CA LEU A 41 -10.36 -0.48 -4.12
C LEU A 41 -10.62 -0.86 -5.58
N LEU A 42 -11.40 -1.89 -5.85
CA LEU A 42 -11.71 -2.33 -7.21
C LEU A 42 -12.58 -1.33 -7.97
N ALA A 43 -13.48 -0.63 -7.28
CA ALA A 43 -14.31 0.44 -7.85
C ALA A 43 -13.48 1.63 -8.37
N THR A 44 -12.21 1.75 -7.99
CA THR A 44 -11.28 2.74 -8.58
C THR A 44 -10.82 2.38 -10.00
N GLY A 45 -11.19 1.20 -10.49
CA GLY A 45 -10.63 0.44 -11.63
C GLY A 45 -9.88 1.27 -12.67
N ASP A 46 -8.69 0.86 -13.09
CA ASP A 46 -7.76 1.56 -14.01
C ASP A 46 -7.27 2.97 -13.62
N GLY A 47 -8.03 3.72 -12.82
CA GLY A 47 -7.64 5.01 -12.27
C GLY A 47 -6.35 4.96 -11.45
N ARG A 48 -5.54 6.01 -11.58
CA ARG A 48 -4.30 6.20 -10.82
C ARG A 48 -4.59 6.62 -9.38
N ILE A 49 -3.99 5.95 -8.40
CA ILE A 49 -4.23 6.21 -6.98
C ILE A 49 -3.17 7.17 -6.44
N HIS A 50 -3.61 8.35 -6.00
CA HIS A 50 -2.75 9.37 -5.39
C HIS A 50 -2.93 9.40 -3.87
N TYR A 51 -1.94 8.93 -3.12
CA TYR A 51 -1.97 8.92 -1.65
C TYR A 51 -1.38 10.21 -1.08
N ARG A 52 -2.16 10.98 -0.30
CA ARG A 52 -1.82 12.34 0.20
C ARG A 52 -1.77 12.52 1.73
N PHE A 53 -1.79 11.43 2.48
CA PHE A 53 -1.95 11.48 3.94
C PHE A 53 -0.65 11.32 4.75
N ALA A 54 0.41 10.75 4.18
CA ALA A 54 1.67 10.58 4.91
C ALA A 54 2.54 11.82 4.69
N ASN A 55 2.94 12.52 5.76
CA ASN A 55 4.01 13.53 5.70
C ASN A 55 5.39 12.90 5.37
N SER A 56 5.47 11.97 4.41
CA SER A 56 6.64 11.19 4.01
C SER A 56 6.81 11.26 2.49
N PRO A 57 7.92 11.83 1.98
CA PRO A 57 8.23 11.86 0.54
C PRO A 57 8.29 10.49 -0.14
N PHE A 58 8.51 9.43 0.64
CA PHE A 58 8.58 8.07 0.15
C PHE A 58 7.19 7.48 -0.10
N TRP A 59 6.26 7.68 0.84
CA TRP A 59 4.94 7.04 0.82
C TRP A 59 3.88 7.83 0.04
N ASP A 60 4.05 9.15 -0.08
CA ASP A 60 3.00 10.10 -0.46
C ASP A 60 3.29 10.85 -1.77
N THR A 61 2.23 11.29 -2.47
CA THR A 61 2.23 12.28 -3.55
C THR A 61 1.81 13.66 -3.05
N ARG A 62 2.76 14.49 -2.62
CA ARG A 62 2.54 15.94 -2.45
C ARG A 62 2.92 16.76 -3.69
N ASP A 63 3.83 16.23 -4.50
CA ASP A 63 4.34 16.86 -5.72
C ASP A 63 4.73 15.74 -6.71
N SER A 64 4.76 16.07 -8.00
CA SER A 64 5.13 15.21 -9.14
C SER A 64 6.47 14.46 -8.96
N ALA A 65 7.36 14.98 -8.11
CA ALA A 65 8.66 14.39 -7.80
C ALA A 65 8.66 13.28 -6.74
N ARG A 66 7.54 13.06 -6.01
CA ARG A 66 7.49 12.05 -4.94
C ARG A 66 7.10 10.67 -5.44
N ARG A 67 7.53 9.62 -4.72
CA ARG A 67 7.48 8.25 -5.23
C ARG A 67 6.08 7.64 -5.23
N ASN A 68 5.15 8.12 -4.39
CA ASN A 68 3.78 7.60 -4.27
C ASN A 68 3.72 6.09 -4.00
N TRP A 69 4.62 5.54 -3.18
CA TRP A 69 4.71 4.09 -3.05
C TRP A 69 3.41 3.45 -2.53
N ILE A 70 2.63 4.14 -1.68
CA ILE A 70 1.33 3.61 -1.26
C ILE A 70 0.37 3.51 -2.44
N GLY A 71 0.25 4.56 -3.26
CA GLY A 71 -0.60 4.51 -4.45
C GLY A 71 -0.22 3.36 -5.38
N ARG A 72 1.08 3.20 -5.66
CA ARG A 72 1.59 2.10 -6.50
C ARG A 72 1.32 0.72 -5.92
N LEU A 73 1.48 0.55 -4.60
CA LEU A 73 1.20 -0.73 -3.94
C LEU A 73 -0.31 -1.03 -3.93
N LEU A 74 -1.16 -0.02 -3.78
CA LEU A 74 -2.62 -0.19 -3.91
C LEU A 74 -3.01 -0.61 -5.33
N GLU A 75 -2.38 -0.02 -6.35
CA GLU A 75 -2.57 -0.43 -7.75
C GLU A 75 -2.10 -1.87 -8.00
N LEU A 76 -0.97 -2.29 -7.42
CA LEU A 76 -0.51 -3.68 -7.47
C LEU A 76 -1.52 -4.64 -6.83
N VAL A 77 -1.96 -4.36 -5.60
CA VAL A 77 -2.94 -5.22 -4.91
C VAL A 77 -4.28 -5.23 -5.64
N ARG A 78 -4.69 -4.11 -6.25
CA ARG A 78 -5.88 -4.07 -7.13
C ARG A 78 -5.73 -5.04 -8.31
N ALA A 79 -4.57 -5.07 -8.95
CA ALA A 79 -4.31 -5.99 -10.06
C ALA A 79 -4.31 -7.46 -9.62
N GLU A 80 -3.74 -7.77 -8.45
CA GLU A 80 -3.77 -9.10 -7.84
C GLU A 80 -5.22 -9.56 -7.58
N LEU A 81 -6.06 -8.72 -6.98
CA LEU A 81 -7.48 -9.02 -6.74
C LEU A 81 -8.27 -9.23 -8.03
N VAL A 82 -7.97 -8.46 -9.08
CA VAL A 82 -8.60 -8.66 -10.40
C VAL A 82 -8.19 -10.01 -10.98
N ALA A 83 -6.89 -10.36 -10.91
CA ALA A 83 -6.38 -11.64 -11.40
C ALA A 83 -7.09 -12.81 -10.70
N GLU A 84 -7.24 -12.75 -9.38
CA GLU A 84 -7.98 -13.76 -8.60
C GLU A 84 -9.44 -13.88 -9.06
N ARG A 85 -10.15 -12.76 -9.28
CA ARG A 85 -11.56 -12.77 -9.72
C ARG A 85 -11.79 -13.39 -11.08
N VAL A 86 -10.85 -13.20 -12.00
CA VAL A 86 -10.95 -13.75 -13.36
C VAL A 86 -10.31 -15.13 -13.48
N GLY A 87 -9.82 -15.70 -12.37
CA GLY A 87 -9.14 -17.00 -12.36
C GLY A 87 -7.79 -16.99 -13.07
N PHE A 88 -7.14 -15.84 -13.18
CA PHE A 88 -5.79 -15.72 -13.74
C PHE A 88 -4.75 -16.13 -12.69
N GLN A 89 -3.96 -17.15 -12.99
CA GLN A 89 -2.86 -17.58 -12.13
C GLN A 89 -1.58 -16.81 -12.48
N LEU A 90 -0.95 -16.20 -11.48
CA LEU A 90 0.34 -15.50 -11.59
C LEU A 90 1.51 -16.48 -11.57
#